data_AF-A0A6P8KDN3-F1
#
_entry.id   AF-A0A6P8KDN3-F1
#
_cell.length_a   1.000
_cell.length_b   1.000
_cell.length_c   1.000
_cell.angle_alpha   90.00
_cell.angle_beta   90.00
_cell.angle_gamma   90.00
#
_symmetry.space_group_name_H-M   'P 1'
#
loop_
_entity.id
_entity.type
_entity.pdbx_description
1 polymer ?
#
loop_
_entity_poly.entity_id
_entity_poly.type
_entity_poly.pdbx_seq_one_letter_code
_entity_poly.pdbx_strand_id
1 'polypeptide(L)'
;MNMRGMTKRSIWLECLRENATNMRLEHEDLGRRIAVSLASSQKALLDIDNLNQELSKMKDTIHNAISNVMGYENKCCELLLDILIKIVENNDLDAELNPNMISKTFLELDPICDKPEVLNDLSLAASDFNQ
;
A
#
# COMPACT_ATOMS: atom_id res chain seq x y z
N MET A 1 77.81 28.51 2.93
CA MET A 1 76.42 28.04 3.13
C MET A 1 76.41 26.52 3.30
N ASN A 2 75.71 25.99 4.29
CA ASN A 2 75.67 24.53 4.58
C ASN A 2 74.69 23.82 3.63
N MET A 3 75.19 23.39 2.46
CA MET A 3 74.40 22.73 1.41
C MET A 3 73.62 21.50 1.90
N ARG A 4 74.20 20.72 2.82
CA ARG A 4 73.58 19.49 3.33
C ARG A 4 72.35 19.75 4.19
N GLY A 5 72.31 20.86 4.92
CA GLY A 5 71.15 21.30 5.69
C GLY A 5 70.01 21.78 4.79
N MET A 6 70.34 22.47 3.70
CA MET A 6 69.36 22.94 2.72
C MET A 6 68.70 21.78 1.95
N THR A 7 69.48 20.77 1.55
CA THR A 7 68.93 19.57 0.89
C THR A 7 67.96 18.81 1.78
N LYS A 8 68.29 18.58 3.06
CA LYS A 8 67.38 17.90 4.00
C LYS A 8 66.07 18.68 4.19
N ARG A 9 66.16 20.00 4.28
CA ARG A 9 64.98 20.87 4.41
C ARG A 9 64.13 20.82 3.14
N SER A 10 64.74 20.80 1.95
CA SER A 10 64.03 20.69 0.67
C SER A 10 63.24 19.38 0.58
N ILE A 11 63.88 18.25 0.90
CA ILE A 11 63.24 16.93 0.89
C ILE A 11 62.06 16.89 1.87
N TRP A 12 62.26 17.41 3.09
CA TRP A 12 61.20 17.47 4.10
C TRP A 12 59.99 18.29 3.63
N LEU A 13 60.23 19.46 3.02
CA LEU A 13 59.15 20.30 2.49
C LEU A 13 58.41 19.62 1.32
N GLU A 14 59.12 18.85 0.50
CA GLU A 14 58.51 18.09 -0.59
C GLU A 14 57.61 16.98 -0.06
N CYS A 15 58.05 16.22 0.96
CA CYS A 15 57.21 15.22 1.62
C CYS A 15 55.96 15.85 2.26
N LEU A 16 56.09 17.02 2.90
CA LEU A 16 54.94 17.73 3.46
C LEU A 16 53.95 18.18 2.36
N ARG A 17 54.47 18.66 1.23
CA ARG A 17 53.65 19.05 0.07
C ARG A 17 52.91 17.85 -0.53
N GLU A 18 53.59 16.72 -0.67
CA GLU A 18 53.00 15.47 -1.15
C GLU A 18 51.91 14.98 -0.18
N ASN A 19 52.19 14.96 1.13
CA ASN A 19 51.21 14.56 2.13
C ASN A 19 49.95 15.45 2.09
N ALA A 20 50.12 16.77 2.05
CA ALA A 20 49.00 17.70 1.94
C ALA A 20 48.18 17.47 0.65
N THR A 21 48.84 17.10 -0.45
CA THR A 21 48.17 16.76 -1.72
C THR A 21 47.38 15.46 -1.59
N ASN A 22 47.98 14.43 -0.99
CA ASN A 22 47.34 13.13 -0.79
C ASN A 22 46.11 13.25 0.13
N MET A 23 46.23 13.97 1.25
CA MET A 23 45.09 14.21 2.14
C MET A 23 43.94 14.90 1.41
N ARG A 24 44.22 15.88 0.54
CA ARG A 24 43.18 16.54 -0.25
C ARG A 24 42.46 15.57 -1.18
N LEU A 25 43.21 14.71 -1.88
CA LEU A 25 42.63 13.70 -2.78
C LEU A 25 41.80 12.65 -2.02
N GLU A 26 42.28 12.19 -0.87
CA GLU A 26 41.55 11.26 -0.01
C GLU A 26 40.25 11.88 0.51
N HIS A 27 40.26 13.15 0.91
CA HIS A 27 39.05 13.87 1.31
C HIS A 27 38.05 14.04 0.17
N GLU A 28 38.53 14.32 -1.04
CA GLU A 28 37.68 14.43 -2.23
C GLU A 28 37.01 13.08 -2.57
N ASP A 29 37.78 11.98 -2.56
CA ASP A 29 37.23 10.64 -2.80
C ASP A 29 36.21 10.25 -1.71
N LEU A 30 36.53 10.51 -0.44
CA LEU A 30 35.62 10.25 0.67
C LEU A 30 34.33 11.06 0.51
N GLY A 31 34.43 12.35 0.20
CA GLY A 31 33.28 13.23 -0.05
C GLY A 31 32.40 12.70 -1.19
N ARG A 32 33.02 12.28 -2.30
CA ARG A 32 32.31 11.67 -3.44
C ARG A 32 31.59 10.38 -3.04
N ARG A 33 32.24 9.49 -2.30
CA ARG A 33 31.64 8.23 -1.83
C ARG A 33 30.46 8.47 -0.89
N ILE A 34 30.58 9.45 0.03
CA ILE A 34 29.50 9.86 0.91
C ILE A 34 28.32 10.39 0.09
N ALA A 35 28.56 11.28 -0.88
CA ALA A 35 27.51 11.84 -1.71
C ALA A 35 26.75 10.77 -2.51
N VAL A 36 27.48 9.81 -3.10
CA VAL A 36 26.87 8.67 -3.81
C VAL A 36 26.04 7.81 -2.85
N SER A 37 26.58 7.47 -1.68
CA SER A 37 25.85 6.68 -0.69
C SER A 37 24.59 7.40 -0.21
N LEU A 38 24.66 8.71 0.01
CA LEU A 38 23.53 9.52 0.46
C LEU A 38 22.42 9.55 -0.61
N ALA A 39 22.77 9.79 -1.87
CA ALA A 39 21.81 9.78 -2.97
C ALA A 39 21.12 8.42 -3.11
N SER A 40 21.87 7.33 -2.97
CA SER A 40 21.33 5.97 -2.98
C SER A 40 20.36 5.73 -1.81
N SER A 41 20.74 6.13 -0.59
CA SER A 41 19.87 6.01 0.59
C SER A 41 18.59 6.85 0.46
N GLN A 42 18.67 8.06 -0.09
CA GLN A 42 17.49 8.89 -0.36
C GLN A 42 16.53 8.22 -1.34
N LYS A 43 17.06 7.62 -2.41
CA LYS A 43 16.24 6.85 -3.34
C LYS A 43 15.58 5.65 -2.66
N ALA A 44 16.33 4.88 -1.88
CA ALA A 44 15.79 3.73 -1.16
C ALA A 44 14.67 4.13 -0.17
N LEU A 45 14.80 5.30 0.48
CA LEU A 45 13.75 5.82 1.36
C LEU A 45 12.46 6.18 0.60
N LEU A 46 12.58 6.78 -0.60
CA LEU A 46 11.42 7.04 -1.46
C LEU A 46 10.75 5.73 -1.91
N ASP A 47 11.54 4.72 -2.27
CA ASP A 47 11.02 3.42 -2.66
C ASP A 47 10.27 2.74 -1.49
N ILE A 48 10.81 2.85 -0.26
CA ILE A 48 10.14 2.36 0.96
C ILE A 48 8.84 3.11 1.24
N ASP A 49 8.82 4.43 1.09
CA ASP A 49 7.62 5.23 1.29
C ASP A 49 6.51 4.82 0.30
N ASN A 50 6.86 4.64 -0.97
CA ASN A 50 5.93 4.16 -1.98
C ASN A 50 5.38 2.76 -1.64
N LEU A 51 6.22 1.84 -1.21
CA LEU A 51 5.79 0.51 -0.76
C LEU A 51 4.83 0.59 0.45
N ASN A 52 5.07 1.50 1.39
CA ASN A 52 4.18 1.70 2.53
C ASN A 52 2.80 2.22 2.09
N GLN A 53 2.75 3.12 1.10
CA GLN A 53 1.49 3.60 0.53
C GLN A 53 0.71 2.46 -0.14
N GLU A 54 1.38 1.63 -0.93
CA GLU A 54 0.76 0.45 -1.58
C GLU A 54 0.26 -0.58 -0.55
N LEU A 55 1.02 -0.83 0.52
CA LEU A 55 0.56 -1.68 1.62
C LEU A 55 -0.68 -1.11 2.32
N SER A 56 -0.76 0.21 2.49
CA SER A 56 -1.95 0.84 3.07
C SER A 56 -3.17 0.64 2.17
N LYS A 57 -3.03 0.86 0.85
CA LYS A 57 -4.12 0.62 -0.11
C LYS A 57 -4.57 -0.84 -0.09
N MET A 58 -3.64 -1.77 -0.02
CA MET A 58 -3.94 -3.21 0.06
C MET A 58 -4.69 -3.56 1.35
N LYS A 59 -4.30 -2.99 2.48
CA LYS A 59 -5.01 -3.15 3.76
C LYS A 59 -6.46 -2.68 3.62
N ASP A 60 -6.69 -1.50 3.05
CA ASP A 60 -8.03 -0.95 2.88
C ASP A 60 -8.87 -1.82 1.93
N THR A 61 -8.25 -2.32 0.85
CA THR A 61 -8.89 -3.22 -0.10
C THR A 61 -9.33 -4.53 0.56
N ILE A 62 -8.46 -5.14 1.36
CA ILE A 62 -8.78 -6.37 2.12
C ILE A 62 -9.88 -6.09 3.14
N HIS A 63 -9.79 -4.98 3.87
CA HIS A 63 -10.79 -4.61 4.87
C HIS A 63 -12.18 -4.42 4.23
N ASN A 64 -12.25 -3.75 3.08
CA ASN A 64 -13.48 -3.57 2.32
C ASN A 64 -14.00 -4.91 1.80
N ALA A 65 -13.14 -5.77 1.25
CA ALA A 65 -13.54 -7.10 0.80
C ALA A 65 -14.14 -7.95 1.93
N ILE A 66 -13.50 -7.95 3.11
CA ILE A 66 -14.02 -8.65 4.30
C ILE A 66 -15.36 -8.06 4.72
N SER A 67 -15.47 -6.73 4.78
CA SER A 67 -16.69 -6.04 5.18
C SER A 67 -17.86 -6.34 4.23
N ASN A 68 -17.58 -6.40 2.92
CA ASN A 68 -18.59 -6.74 1.92
C ASN A 68 -19.07 -8.20 2.06
N VAL A 69 -18.15 -9.15 2.28
CA VAL A 69 -18.53 -10.56 2.50
C VAL A 69 -19.35 -10.71 3.77
N MET A 70 -18.89 -10.16 4.88
CA MET A 70 -19.60 -10.21 6.17
C MET A 70 -20.95 -9.51 6.12
N GLY A 71 -21.03 -8.37 5.42
CA GLY A 71 -22.27 -7.61 5.23
C GLY A 71 -23.28 -8.38 4.38
N TYR A 72 -22.83 -9.02 3.30
CA TYR A 72 -23.67 -9.81 2.41
C TYR A 72 -24.19 -11.09 3.10
N GLU A 73 -23.32 -11.83 3.81
CA GLU A 73 -23.73 -13.05 4.52
C GLU A 73 -24.78 -12.77 5.60
N ASN A 74 -24.60 -11.72 6.41
CA ASN A 74 -25.57 -11.36 7.43
C ASN A 74 -26.90 -10.94 6.81
N LYS A 75 -26.88 -10.08 5.80
CA LYS A 75 -28.10 -9.59 5.14
C LYS A 75 -28.88 -10.72 4.45
N CYS A 76 -28.20 -11.65 3.78
CA CYS A 76 -28.87 -12.78 3.14
C CYS A 76 -29.46 -13.76 4.16
N CYS A 77 -28.77 -14.04 5.26
CA CYS A 77 -29.26 -14.92 6.31
C CYS A 77 -30.47 -14.30 7.05
N GLU A 78 -30.41 -13.01 7.38
CA GLU A 78 -31.51 -12.27 7.99
C GLU A 78 -32.75 -12.26 7.09
N LEU A 79 -32.57 -11.96 5.80
CA LEU A 79 -33.68 -11.98 4.83
C LEU A 79 -34.30 -13.37 4.69
N LEU A 80 -33.49 -14.43 4.67
CA LEU A 80 -34.00 -15.80 4.63
C LEU A 80 -34.79 -16.15 5.89
N LEU A 81 -34.31 -15.75 7.07
CA LEU A 81 -35.01 -15.92 8.33
C LEU A 81 -36.37 -15.22 8.32
N ASP A 82 -36.42 -13.97 7.86
CA ASP A 82 -37.67 -13.20 7.74
C ASP A 82 -38.67 -13.85 6.78
N ILE A 83 -38.18 -14.40 5.66
CA ILE A 83 -39.01 -15.16 4.71
C ILE A 83 -39.58 -16.41 5.39
N LEU A 84 -38.75 -17.18 6.09
CA LEU A 84 -39.18 -18.40 6.75
C LEU A 84 -40.20 -18.11 7.86
N ILE A 85 -39.98 -17.06 8.65
CA ILE A 85 -40.92 -16.60 9.69
C ILE A 85 -42.27 -16.27 9.05
N LYS A 86 -42.30 -15.43 8.00
CA LYS A 86 -43.53 -15.08 7.29
C LYS A 86 -44.23 -16.28 6.67
N ILE A 87 -43.49 -17.25 6.13
CA ILE A 87 -44.09 -18.47 5.60
C ILE A 87 -44.78 -19.24 6.73
N VAL A 88 -44.14 -19.39 7.89
CA VAL A 88 -44.74 -20.07 9.05
C VAL A 88 -45.94 -19.30 9.61
N GLU A 89 -45.91 -17.96 9.64
CA GLU A 89 -47.04 -17.14 10.10
C GLU A 89 -48.28 -17.25 9.19
N ASN A 90 -48.07 -17.41 7.89
CA ASN A 90 -49.15 -17.36 6.89
C ASN A 90 -49.64 -18.75 6.45
N ASN A 91 -49.06 -19.84 6.97
CA ASN A 91 -49.41 -21.21 6.59
C ASN A 91 -49.58 -22.10 7.83
N ASP A 92 -50.36 -23.18 7.69
CA ASP A 92 -50.52 -24.17 8.75
C ASP A 92 -49.21 -24.90 9.04
N LEU A 93 -49.03 -25.35 10.29
CA LEU A 93 -47.84 -26.09 10.75
C LEU A 93 -47.57 -27.37 9.96
N ASP A 94 -48.60 -27.93 9.31
CA ASP A 94 -48.52 -29.14 8.49
C ASP A 94 -48.27 -28.84 7.00
N ALA A 95 -48.13 -27.56 6.61
CA ALA A 95 -47.89 -27.17 5.24
C ALA A 95 -46.47 -27.56 4.78
N GLU A 96 -46.37 -28.23 3.62
CA GLU A 96 -45.08 -28.53 3.01
C GLU A 96 -44.46 -27.30 2.35
N LEU A 97 -43.22 -27.00 2.74
CA LEU A 97 -42.46 -25.91 2.17
C LEU A 97 -42.20 -26.17 0.68
N ASN A 98 -42.64 -25.25 -0.19
CA ASN A 98 -42.37 -25.34 -1.63
C ASN A 98 -41.67 -24.08 -2.17
N PRO A 99 -40.92 -24.17 -3.30
CA PRO A 99 -40.17 -23.05 -3.84
C PRO A 99 -41.01 -21.83 -4.21
N ASN A 100 -42.29 -22.02 -4.59
CA ASN A 100 -43.17 -20.91 -4.94
C ASN A 100 -43.55 -20.05 -3.73
N MET A 101 -43.64 -20.65 -2.55
CA MET A 101 -43.90 -19.93 -1.29
C MET A 101 -42.72 -19.02 -0.94
N ILE A 102 -41.49 -19.52 -1.11
CA ILE A 102 -40.26 -18.76 -0.90
C ILE A 102 -40.19 -17.60 -1.90
N SER A 103 -40.32 -17.88 -3.20
CA SER A 103 -40.23 -16.85 -4.25
C SER A 103 -41.29 -15.75 -4.10
N LYS A 104 -42.53 -16.12 -3.72
CA LYS A 104 -43.60 -15.14 -3.50
C LYS A 104 -43.30 -14.24 -2.29
N THR A 105 -42.91 -14.84 -1.17
CA THR A 105 -42.61 -14.10 0.06
C THR A 105 -41.35 -13.24 -0.09
N PHE A 106 -40.36 -13.70 -0.85
CA PHE A 106 -39.17 -12.93 -1.22
C PHE A 106 -39.54 -11.67 -2.00
N LEU A 107 -40.36 -11.79 -3.04
CA LEU A 107 -40.82 -10.65 -3.85
C LEU A 107 -41.69 -9.65 -3.07
N GLU A 108 -42.39 -10.12 -2.03
CA GLU A 108 -43.16 -9.27 -1.12
C GLU A 108 -42.30 -8.54 -0.07
N LEU A 109 -41.11 -9.07 0.25
CA LEU A 109 -40.20 -8.53 1.28
C LEU A 109 -39.13 -7.60 0.72
N ASP A 110 -38.55 -7.90 -0.45
CA ASP A 110 -37.47 -7.10 -1.02
C ASP A 110 -37.63 -6.88 -2.54
N PRO A 111 -38.34 -5.82 -2.96
CA PRO A 111 -38.49 -5.48 -4.39
C PRO A 111 -37.23 -4.84 -5.01
N ILE A 112 -36.12 -4.68 -4.27
CA ILE A 112 -34.95 -3.88 -4.70
C ILE A 112 -33.70 -4.74 -4.96
N CYS A 113 -33.69 -6.02 -4.58
CA CYS A 113 -32.54 -6.92 -4.69
C CYS A 113 -32.01 -7.12 -6.14
N ASP A 114 -32.81 -6.80 -7.17
CA ASP A 114 -32.40 -6.87 -8.59
C ASP A 114 -31.61 -5.64 -9.09
N LYS A 115 -31.32 -4.63 -8.25
CA LYS A 115 -30.38 -3.59 -8.67
C LYS A 115 -28.96 -4.11 -8.46
N PRO A 116 -28.15 -4.26 -9.52
CA PRO A 116 -26.72 -4.41 -9.32
C PRO A 116 -26.28 -3.19 -8.54
N GLU A 117 -25.71 -3.38 -7.36
CA GLU A 117 -24.94 -2.32 -6.72
C GLU A 117 -23.91 -1.87 -7.76
N VAL A 118 -24.13 -0.68 -8.30
CA VAL A 118 -23.24 -0.10 -9.29
C VAL A 118 -21.88 -0.05 -8.61
N LEU A 119 -20.97 -0.88 -9.12
CA LEU A 119 -19.57 -0.94 -8.75
C LEU A 119 -18.89 0.39 -9.18
N ASN A 120 -19.28 1.49 -8.55
CA ASN A 120 -18.68 2.80 -8.74
C ASN A 120 -17.44 2.87 -7.87
N ASP A 121 -16.34 2.27 -8.33
CA ASP A 121 -15.00 2.61 -7.81
C ASP A 121 -13.87 2.43 -8.83
N LEU A 122 -14.18 2.42 -10.13
CA LEU A 122 -13.16 2.56 -11.19
C LEU A 122 -12.90 4.03 -11.61
N SER A 123 -13.51 5.02 -10.95
CA SER A 123 -13.30 6.44 -11.30
C SER A 123 -12.11 7.11 -10.60
N LEU A 124 -11.53 6.49 -9.56
CA LEU A 124 -10.39 7.06 -8.83
C LEU A 124 -9.01 6.65 -9.39
N ALA A 125 -8.95 5.79 -10.41
CA ALA A 125 -7.69 5.39 -11.04
C ALA A 125 -7.28 6.27 -12.24
N ALA A 126 -8.12 7.21 -12.69
CA ALA A 126 -7.89 7.97 -13.92
C ALA A 126 -7.53 9.45 -13.73
N SER A 127 -7.55 10.00 -12.51
CA SER A 127 -7.33 11.43 -12.26
C SER A 127 -5.88 11.82 -11.92
N ASP A 128 -4.99 10.88 -11.61
CA ASP A 128 -3.63 11.21 -11.13
C ASP A 128 -2.53 11.08 -12.21
N PHE A 129 -2.88 10.90 -13.49
CA PHE A 129 -1.92 10.83 -14.60
C PHE A 129 -1.76 12.14 -15.40
N ASN A 130 -2.35 13.25 -14.96
CA ASN A 130 -2.11 14.57 -15.56
C ASN A 130 -1.92 15.65 -14.47
N GLN A 131 -0.71 15.73 -13.93
CA GLN A 131 -0.05 17.00 -13.58
C GLN A 131 1.45 16.81 -13.36
#